data_AF-A0A7S0EUJ9-F1
#
_entry.id   AF-A0A7S0EUJ9-F1
#
_cell.length_a   1.000
_cell.length_b   1.000
_cell.length_c   1.000
_cell.angle_alpha   90.00
_cell.angle_beta   90.00
_cell.angle_gamma   90.00
#
_symmetry.space_group_name_H-M   'P 1'
#
loop_
_entity.id
_entity.type
_entity.pdbx_description
1 polymer ?
#
loop_
_entity_poly.entity_id
_entity_poly.type
_entity_poly.pdbx_seq_one_letter_code
_entity_poly.pdbx_strand_id
1 'polypeptide(L)'
;MLALASSVLLASSSALIAPHAAPLRSLPSPSRLHTSPSRMGPPPGFETPPPPKDGDYVDIFCRGINGLMEQSVVGPIKAVAQVREAQPQAATKPLDQDMFWRTVRSPPEMPGLSRPVWLTIAASVPTALGWYGWYKFSVEEELFYDELRREGRTTGAGGYGTLLLFTWCILLGGAGSLVGVPHADALIELGGVWILLGQVNLYKRVNELLAELPGGEPPVHAWWALLPPPLDVVVGLRQVHFLAKYWAEIRGDEWQKDVVAEEYFPFISAPRFTLKTFARTPSLWFGFTKDWGDFDVDFLKEEAAPSQE
;
A
#
# COMPACT_ATOMS: atom_id res chain seq x y z
N MET A 1 19.13 -6.93 -3.12
CA MET A 1 18.18 -6.06 -2.40
C MET A 1 17.10 -6.82 -1.63
N LEU A 2 16.65 -8.02 -2.05
CA LEU A 2 15.87 -8.93 -1.17
C LEU A 2 16.63 -9.32 0.12
N ALA A 3 17.96 -9.26 0.12
CA ALA A 3 18.78 -9.50 1.31
C ALA A 3 18.81 -8.33 2.31
N LEU A 4 18.46 -7.09 1.91
CA LEU A 4 18.54 -5.92 2.80
C LEU A 4 17.34 -5.83 3.76
N ALA A 5 16.18 -6.40 3.39
CA ALA A 5 15.02 -6.49 4.27
C ALA A 5 15.18 -7.61 5.32
N SER A 6 15.90 -8.70 5.01
CA SER A 6 16.13 -9.81 5.95
C SER A 6 17.23 -9.53 6.98
N SER A 7 18.16 -8.61 6.72
CA SER A 7 19.26 -8.32 7.66
C SER A 7 18.87 -7.47 8.86
N VAL A 8 17.74 -6.75 8.82
CA VAL A 8 17.29 -5.89 9.93
C VAL A 8 16.62 -6.69 11.06
N LEU A 9 16.23 -7.96 10.81
CA LEU A 9 15.51 -8.81 11.78
C LEU A 9 16.40 -9.64 12.71
N LEU A 10 17.73 -9.51 12.67
CA LEU A 10 18.65 -10.39 13.41
C LEU A 10 19.68 -9.66 14.30
N ALA A 11 19.56 -8.36 14.54
CA ALA A 11 20.47 -7.63 15.42
C ALA A 11 19.77 -7.04 16.66
N SER A 12 20.15 -7.63 17.80
CA SER A 12 20.25 -6.96 19.11
C SER A 12 18.99 -6.72 19.95
N SER A 13 18.55 -7.82 20.57
CA SER A 13 18.11 -7.79 21.97
C SER A 13 19.31 -7.51 22.88
N SER A 14 19.32 -6.37 23.59
CA SER A 14 19.91 -6.12 24.93
C SER A 14 20.54 -4.73 25.03
N ALA A 15 19.87 -3.79 25.71
CA ALA A 15 20.46 -2.80 26.64
C ALA A 15 19.34 -1.91 27.19
N LEU A 16 18.84 -2.20 28.40
CA LEU A 16 19.26 -1.64 29.70
C LEU A 16 18.56 -0.30 30.04
N ILE A 17 17.72 -0.43 31.06
CA ILE A 17 17.03 0.61 31.83
C ILE A 17 18.07 1.47 32.57
N ALA A 18 17.95 2.80 32.48
CA ALA A 18 18.31 3.70 33.58
C ALA A 18 17.58 5.06 33.44
N PRO A 19 17.07 5.63 34.56
CA PRO A 19 16.33 6.88 34.54
C PRO A 19 17.26 8.08 34.79
N HIS A 20 17.11 9.15 34.02
CA HIS A 20 17.60 10.47 34.45
C HIS A 20 16.52 11.53 34.25
N ALA A 21 15.94 11.92 35.39
CA ALA A 21 15.13 13.10 35.53
C ALA A 21 16.00 14.36 35.42
N ALA A 22 15.59 15.28 34.56
CA ALA A 22 16.08 16.66 34.52
C ALA A 22 14.87 17.61 34.50
N PRO A 23 14.97 18.80 35.13
CA PRO A 23 13.83 19.61 35.52
C PRO A 23 13.17 20.33 34.34
N LEU A 24 11.84 20.31 34.32
CA LEU A 24 10.98 21.02 33.39
C LEU A 24 11.20 22.55 33.51
N ARG A 25 11.85 23.13 32.50
CA ARG A 25 11.73 24.57 32.22
C ARG A 25 10.37 24.84 31.56
N SER A 26 9.64 25.78 32.14
CA SER A 26 8.36 26.30 31.67
C SER A 26 8.35 26.57 30.16
N LEU A 27 7.51 25.84 29.43
CA LEU A 27 7.22 26.10 28.02
C LEU A 27 6.45 27.43 27.88
N PRO A 28 6.78 28.26 26.89
CA PRO A 28 6.00 29.46 26.59
C PRO A 28 4.61 29.07 26.06
N SER A 29 3.62 29.87 26.47
CA SER A 29 2.19 29.69 26.21
C SER A 29 1.86 29.53 24.70
N PRO A 30 0.96 28.60 24.30
CA PRO A 30 0.58 28.39 22.92
C PRO A 30 -0.46 29.44 22.53
N SER A 31 0.00 30.61 22.10
CA SER A 31 -0.88 31.61 21.52
C SER A 31 -0.14 32.30 20.39
N ARG A 32 -0.64 32.06 19.17
CA ARG A 32 -0.24 32.67 17.88
C ARG A 32 0.89 31.97 17.12
N LEU A 33 0.54 30.85 16.49
CA LEU A 33 1.01 30.51 15.14
C LEU A 33 -0.19 29.96 14.34
N HIS A 34 -1.18 30.83 14.09
CA HIS A 34 -2.12 30.64 12.99
C HIS A 34 -1.52 31.30 11.74
N THR A 35 -0.49 30.68 11.20
CA THR A 35 -0.12 30.86 9.80
C THR A 35 -0.65 29.62 9.10
N SER A 36 -1.79 29.75 8.42
CA SER A 36 -2.30 28.69 7.54
C SER A 36 -1.16 28.30 6.59
N PRO A 37 -0.63 27.07 6.62
CA PRO A 37 0.17 26.59 5.51
C PRO A 37 -0.73 26.67 4.27
N SER A 38 -0.17 27.12 3.15
CA SER A 38 -0.88 27.17 1.86
C SER A 38 -1.73 25.90 1.69
N ARG A 39 -3.05 26.09 1.76
CA ARG A 39 -4.04 25.03 1.71
C ARG A 39 -3.81 24.26 0.42
N MET A 40 -3.56 22.96 0.53
CA MET A 40 -3.63 22.04 -0.59
C MET A 40 -4.94 22.30 -1.34
N GLY A 41 -4.83 22.71 -2.60
CA GLY A 41 -5.95 22.57 -3.52
C GLY A 41 -6.06 21.09 -3.85
N PRO A 42 -7.27 20.52 -3.90
CA PRO A 42 -7.46 19.20 -4.48
C PRO A 42 -6.93 19.24 -5.94
N PRO A 43 -6.64 18.08 -6.58
CA PRO A 43 -6.19 18.09 -7.95
C PRO A 43 -7.16 18.87 -8.85
N PRO A 44 -6.70 19.50 -9.95
CA PRO A 44 -7.59 20.25 -10.83
C PRO A 44 -8.80 19.40 -11.24
N GLY A 45 -10.01 19.88 -10.95
CA GLY A 45 -11.27 19.16 -11.21
C GLY A 45 -11.86 18.43 -9.99
N PHE A 46 -11.17 18.38 -8.85
CA PHE A 46 -11.67 17.73 -7.65
C PHE A 46 -12.32 18.73 -6.69
N GLU A 47 -13.39 18.29 -6.02
CA GLU A 47 -13.95 19.04 -4.91
C GLU A 47 -12.94 19.10 -3.76
N THR A 48 -12.88 20.25 -3.08
CA THR A 48 -12.00 20.38 -1.92
C THR A 48 -12.56 19.51 -0.80
N PRO A 49 -11.79 18.53 -0.28
CA PRO A 49 -12.30 17.68 0.78
C PRO A 49 -12.64 18.54 2.01
N PRO A 50 -13.65 18.13 2.81
CA PRO A 50 -13.98 18.84 4.02
C PRO A 50 -12.73 18.93 4.94
N PRO A 51 -12.63 19.98 5.77
CA PRO A 51 -11.57 20.05 6.76
C PRO A 51 -11.66 18.82 7.70
N PRO A 52 -10.53 18.34 8.24
CA PRO A 52 -10.54 17.29 9.26
C PRO A 52 -11.49 17.63 10.40
N LYS A 53 -12.20 16.61 10.90
CA LYS A 53 -13.06 16.77 12.07
C LYS A 53 -12.21 17.05 13.31
N ASP A 54 -12.68 17.92 14.19
CA ASP A 54 -12.00 18.22 15.45
C ASP A 54 -11.78 16.93 16.26
N GLY A 55 -10.54 16.67 16.66
CA GLY A 55 -10.16 15.47 17.41
C GLY A 55 -9.83 14.23 16.58
N ASP A 56 -9.97 14.26 15.25
CA ASP A 56 -9.50 13.18 14.36
C ASP A 56 -7.99 13.32 14.09
N TYR A 57 -7.19 12.91 15.09
CA TYR A 57 -5.74 13.03 15.02
C TYR A 57 -5.12 12.19 13.90
N VAL A 58 -5.76 11.08 13.51
CA VAL A 58 -5.28 10.22 12.42
C VAL A 58 -5.42 10.95 11.10
N ASP A 59 -6.60 11.50 10.80
CA ASP A 59 -6.85 12.25 9.57
C ASP A 59 -5.93 13.50 9.49
N ILE A 60 -5.81 14.23 10.60
CA ILE A 60 -4.92 15.41 10.69
C ILE A 60 -3.47 15.02 10.40
N PHE A 61 -2.97 13.96 11.03
CA PHE A 61 -1.60 13.49 10.84
C PHE A 61 -1.35 13.02 9.40
N CYS A 62 -2.23 12.18 8.87
CA CYS A 62 -2.13 11.62 7.53
C CYS A 62 -2.12 12.71 6.45
N ARG A 63 -3.05 13.66 6.50
CA ARG A 63 -3.07 14.82 5.57
C ARG A 63 -1.87 15.72 5.76
N GLY A 64 -1.46 15.94 7.02
CA GLY A 64 -0.31 16.78 7.35
C GLY A 64 0.99 16.25 6.78
N ILE A 65 1.27 14.96 6.98
CA ILE A 65 2.46 14.30 6.46
C ILE A 65 2.40 14.21 4.92
N ASN A 66 1.26 13.87 4.32
CA ASN A 66 1.14 13.84 2.86
C ASN A 66 1.48 15.21 2.25
N GLY A 67 0.86 16.28 2.76
CA GLY A 67 1.08 17.63 2.29
C GLY A 67 2.49 18.15 2.54
N LEU A 68 3.10 17.80 3.69
CA LEU A 68 4.50 18.14 3.98
C LEU A 68 5.44 17.49 2.96
N MET A 69 5.26 16.20 2.69
CA MET A 69 6.11 15.48 1.75
C MET A 69 5.89 15.92 0.31
N GLU A 70 4.66 16.26 -0.06
CA GLU A 70 4.34 16.82 -1.38
C GLU A 70 5.10 18.14 -1.65
N GLN A 71 5.30 18.98 -0.62
CA GLN A 71 6.07 20.23 -0.76
C GLN A 71 7.56 19.99 -1.04
N SER A 72 8.09 18.82 -0.70
CA SER A 72 9.48 18.45 -1.01
C SER A 72 9.68 18.09 -2.49
N VAL A 73 8.59 17.94 -3.26
CA VAL A 73 8.63 17.52 -4.66
C VAL A 73 8.65 18.73 -5.60
N VAL A 74 9.63 18.76 -6.50
CA VAL A 74 9.74 19.82 -7.51
C VAL A 74 8.61 19.76 -8.53
N GLY A 75 8.20 20.94 -9.03
CA GLY A 75 7.04 21.12 -9.90
C GLY A 75 6.88 20.10 -11.06
N PRO A 76 7.94 19.80 -11.84
CA PRO A 76 7.84 18.84 -12.94
C PRO A 76 7.49 17.41 -12.49
N ILE A 77 8.07 16.94 -11.39
CA ILE A 77 7.78 15.62 -10.82
C ILE A 77 6.36 15.62 -10.24
N LYS A 78 6.01 16.70 -9.53
CA LYS A 78 4.67 16.89 -8.97
C LYS A 78 3.59 16.84 -10.05
N ALA A 79 3.82 17.44 -11.22
CA ALA A 79 2.86 17.40 -12.34
C ALA A 79 2.59 15.99 -12.91
N VAL A 80 3.56 15.08 -12.76
CA VAL A 80 3.43 13.66 -13.14
C VAL A 80 2.83 12.82 -12.01
N ALA A 81 3.12 13.16 -10.76
CA ALA A 81 2.68 12.45 -9.56
C ALA A 81 1.29 12.86 -9.04
N GLN A 82 0.75 13.99 -9.50
CA GLN A 82 -0.58 14.44 -9.12
C GLN A 82 -1.66 13.50 -9.64
N VAL A 83 -2.60 13.16 -8.74
CA VAL A 83 -3.82 12.42 -9.06
C VAL A 83 -4.62 13.16 -10.13
N ARG A 84 -5.16 12.41 -11.09
CA ARG A 84 -6.02 12.94 -12.15
C ARG A 84 -7.39 12.30 -12.14
N GLU A 85 -8.38 12.97 -12.70
CA GLU A 85 -9.67 12.35 -12.95
C GLU A 85 -9.50 11.25 -14.02
N ALA A 86 -10.10 10.09 -13.78
CA ALA A 86 -10.08 9.00 -14.72
C ALA A 86 -10.71 9.47 -16.04
N GLN A 87 -10.01 9.29 -17.16
CA GLN A 87 -10.60 9.55 -18.47
C GLN A 87 -11.59 8.45 -18.80
N PRO A 88 -12.79 8.77 -19.35
CA PRO A 88 -13.74 7.76 -19.79
C PRO A 88 -13.08 6.81 -20.79
N GLN A 89 -12.93 5.54 -20.42
CA GLN A 89 -12.43 4.54 -21.34
C GLN A 89 -13.57 4.11 -22.26
N ALA A 90 -13.39 4.24 -23.57
CA ALA A 90 -14.29 3.62 -24.53
C ALA A 90 -14.19 2.09 -24.36
N ALA A 91 -15.31 1.47 -23.96
CA ALA A 91 -15.44 0.08 -23.48
C ALA A 91 -15.13 -1.04 -24.49
N THR A 92 -14.24 -0.85 -25.46
CA THR A 92 -14.19 -1.73 -26.66
C THR A 92 -12.82 -2.05 -27.23
N LYS A 93 -11.70 -1.64 -26.61
CA LYS A 93 -10.39 -2.02 -27.14
C LYS A 93 -9.78 -3.19 -26.36
N PRO A 94 -9.50 -4.34 -27.02
CA PRO A 94 -8.73 -5.42 -26.41
C PRO A 94 -7.35 -4.91 -26.02
N LEU A 95 -6.67 -5.69 -25.17
CA LEU A 95 -5.37 -5.42 -24.59
C LEU A 95 -4.29 -5.24 -25.67
N ASP A 96 -4.23 -4.06 -26.26
CA ASP A 96 -3.22 -3.66 -27.22
C ASP A 96 -1.94 -3.25 -26.47
N GLN A 97 -0.79 -3.30 -27.14
CA GLN A 97 0.48 -2.78 -26.63
C GLN A 97 0.35 -1.33 -26.13
N ASP A 98 -0.57 -0.58 -26.74
CA ASP A 98 -0.97 0.77 -26.35
C ASP A 98 -1.58 0.84 -24.94
N MET A 99 -2.42 -0.14 -24.55
CA MET A 99 -3.03 -0.20 -23.22
C MET A 99 -1.98 -0.43 -22.13
N PHE A 100 -1.02 -1.33 -22.37
CA PHE A 100 0.07 -1.58 -21.42
C PHE A 100 0.86 -0.29 -21.13
N TRP A 101 1.35 0.37 -22.19
CA TRP A 101 2.16 1.57 -22.02
C TRP A 101 1.39 2.76 -21.47
N ARG A 102 0.10 2.85 -21.79
CA ARG A 102 -0.79 3.86 -21.20
C ARG A 102 -0.87 3.65 -19.69
N THR A 103 -1.22 2.45 -19.23
CA THR A 103 -1.35 2.13 -17.80
C THR A 103 -0.03 2.28 -17.05
N VAL A 104 1.09 1.85 -17.65
CA VAL A 104 2.43 1.94 -17.04
C VAL A 104 2.88 3.39 -16.84
N ARG A 105 2.49 4.31 -17.72
CA ARG A 105 2.86 5.73 -17.67
C ARG A 105 1.77 6.62 -17.06
N SER A 106 0.59 6.06 -16.77
CA SER A 106 -0.49 6.81 -16.17
C SER A 106 -0.07 7.34 -14.80
N PRO A 107 -0.44 8.60 -14.49
CA PRO A 107 -0.39 9.10 -13.13
C PRO A 107 -1.36 8.30 -12.24
N PRO A 108 -1.35 8.56 -10.92
CA PRO A 108 -2.45 8.16 -10.06
C PRO A 108 -3.78 8.74 -10.60
N GLU A 109 -4.86 7.98 -10.55
CA GLU A 109 -6.15 8.39 -11.12
C GLU A 109 -7.32 8.16 -10.16
N MET A 110 -8.42 8.88 -10.32
CA MET A 110 -9.62 8.70 -9.49
C MET A 110 -10.90 8.58 -10.34
N PRO A 111 -11.69 7.50 -10.21
CA PRO A 111 -11.44 6.29 -9.38
C PRO A 111 -10.10 5.62 -9.69
N GLY A 112 -9.50 4.83 -8.77
CA GLY A 112 -8.15 4.25 -8.93
C GLY A 112 -7.99 3.39 -10.19
N LEU A 113 -6.76 3.29 -10.72
CA LEU A 113 -6.49 2.58 -11.99
C LEU A 113 -6.20 1.09 -11.76
N SER A 114 -6.87 0.22 -12.52
CA SER A 114 -6.64 -1.23 -12.49
C SER A 114 -5.24 -1.59 -13.00
N ARG A 115 -4.42 -2.17 -12.13
CA ARG A 115 -3.04 -2.59 -12.41
C ARG A 115 -2.85 -4.05 -11.99
N PRO A 116 -3.23 -5.03 -12.83
CA PRO A 116 -3.19 -6.45 -12.48
C PRO A 116 -1.76 -6.93 -12.18
N VAL A 117 -1.64 -8.10 -11.54
CA VAL A 117 -0.36 -8.64 -11.07
C VAL A 117 0.62 -8.84 -12.23
N TRP A 118 0.16 -9.39 -13.35
CA TRP A 118 1.01 -9.59 -14.52
C TRP A 118 1.66 -8.28 -15.02
N LEU A 119 0.89 -7.19 -15.07
CA LEU A 119 1.36 -5.89 -15.53
C LEU A 119 2.37 -5.33 -14.54
N THR A 120 2.06 -5.45 -13.25
CA THR A 120 2.93 -5.00 -12.16
C THR A 120 4.27 -5.73 -12.21
N ILE A 121 4.28 -7.04 -12.41
CA ILE A 121 5.52 -7.82 -12.57
C ILE A 121 6.27 -7.41 -13.84
N ALA A 122 5.57 -7.33 -14.98
CA ALA A 122 6.17 -7.00 -16.27
C ALA A 122 6.85 -5.62 -16.30
N ALA A 123 6.30 -4.64 -15.60
CA ALA A 123 6.90 -3.30 -15.49
C ALA A 123 7.98 -3.23 -14.40
N SER A 124 7.83 -3.98 -13.30
CA SER A 124 8.73 -3.92 -12.15
C SER A 124 10.03 -4.68 -12.35
N VAL A 125 10.01 -5.87 -12.97
CA VAL A 125 11.21 -6.72 -13.13
C VAL A 125 12.29 -6.02 -13.97
N PRO A 126 11.99 -5.46 -15.17
CA PRO A 126 13.00 -4.78 -15.99
C PRO A 126 13.55 -3.50 -15.35
N THR A 127 12.79 -2.90 -14.43
CA THR A 127 13.17 -1.65 -13.74
C THR A 127 13.80 -1.88 -12.36
N ALA A 128 14.18 -3.13 -12.05
CA ALA A 128 14.71 -3.52 -10.74
C ALA A 128 13.83 -3.04 -9.56
N LEU A 129 12.51 -3.22 -9.70
CA LEU A 129 11.45 -2.77 -8.79
C LEU A 129 11.23 -1.25 -8.73
N GLY A 130 11.89 -0.46 -9.58
CA GLY A 130 11.64 0.99 -9.66
C GLY A 130 10.18 1.30 -9.98
N TRP A 131 9.59 0.58 -10.95
CA TRP A 131 8.17 0.75 -11.26
C TRP A 131 7.26 0.25 -10.14
N TYR A 132 7.67 -0.74 -9.35
CA TYR A 132 6.90 -1.17 -8.18
C TYR A 132 6.77 -0.05 -7.14
N GLY A 133 7.83 0.75 -6.96
CA GLY A 133 7.76 1.97 -6.15
C GLY A 133 6.74 2.96 -6.69
N TRP A 134 6.71 3.17 -8.02
CA TRP A 134 5.69 4.02 -8.66
C TRP A 134 4.26 3.49 -8.50
N TYR A 135 4.07 2.18 -8.64
CA TYR A 135 2.80 1.51 -8.36
C TYR A 135 2.35 1.74 -6.92
N LYS A 136 3.25 1.55 -5.94
CA LYS A 136 2.97 1.77 -4.52
C LYS A 136 2.58 3.20 -4.23
N PHE A 137 3.35 4.15 -4.76
CA PHE A 137 3.04 5.58 -4.68
C PHE A 137 1.62 5.85 -5.22
N SER A 138 1.32 5.32 -6.40
CA SER A 138 0.04 5.57 -7.07
C SER A 138 -1.12 5.01 -6.27
N VAL A 139 -1.06 3.75 -5.84
CA VAL A 139 -2.12 3.12 -5.03
C VAL A 139 -2.37 3.88 -3.73
N GLU A 140 -1.32 4.32 -3.04
CA GLU A 140 -1.48 5.08 -1.79
C GLU A 140 -2.14 6.44 -2.01
N GLU A 141 -1.77 7.16 -3.08
CA GLU A 141 -2.45 8.41 -3.46
C GLU A 141 -3.90 8.18 -3.88
N GLU A 142 -4.17 7.16 -4.70
CA GLU A 142 -5.53 6.83 -5.15
C GLU A 142 -6.44 6.53 -3.95
N LEU A 143 -5.99 5.67 -3.03
CA LEU A 143 -6.74 5.36 -1.81
C LEU A 143 -6.89 6.58 -0.90
N PHE A 144 -5.88 7.44 -0.79
CA PHE A 144 -5.96 8.66 0.01
C PHE A 144 -7.08 9.58 -0.50
N TYR A 145 -7.14 9.83 -1.81
CA TYR A 145 -8.21 10.68 -2.37
C TYR A 145 -9.57 9.98 -2.41
N ASP A 146 -9.62 8.66 -2.56
CA ASP A 146 -10.86 7.89 -2.47
C ASP A 146 -11.52 8.00 -1.10
N GLU A 147 -10.76 7.76 -0.02
CA GLU A 147 -11.23 7.91 1.36
C GLU A 147 -11.72 9.35 1.63
N LEU A 148 -10.96 10.34 1.19
CA LEU A 148 -11.33 11.74 1.33
C LEU A 148 -12.63 12.08 0.61
N ARG A 149 -12.86 11.50 -0.57
CA ARG A 149 -14.07 11.73 -1.37
C ARG A 149 -15.28 11.02 -0.78
N ARG A 150 -15.11 9.78 -0.32
CA ARG A 150 -16.20 8.92 0.17
C ARG A 150 -16.57 9.17 1.63
N GLU A 151 -15.57 9.30 2.50
CA GLU A 151 -15.74 9.39 3.95
C GLU A 151 -15.48 10.80 4.51
N GLY A 152 -14.83 11.67 3.74
CA GLY A 152 -14.40 12.99 4.21
C GLY A 152 -13.23 12.96 5.20
N ARG A 153 -12.57 11.80 5.37
CA ARG A 153 -11.38 11.57 6.21
C ARG A 153 -10.46 10.57 5.53
N THR A 154 -9.19 10.47 5.96
CA THR A 154 -8.26 9.44 5.49
C THR A 154 -7.60 8.73 6.66
N THR A 155 -7.23 7.46 6.45
CA THR A 155 -6.43 6.67 7.40
C THR A 155 -5.02 6.38 6.90
N GLY A 156 -4.71 6.72 5.65
CA GLY A 156 -3.39 6.57 5.04
C GLY A 156 -2.71 7.89 4.80
N ALA A 157 -1.38 7.91 4.79
CA ALA A 157 -0.61 9.15 4.57
C ALA A 157 -0.41 9.48 3.08
N GLY A 158 -1.12 8.83 2.15
CA GLY A 158 -0.91 8.99 0.71
C GLY A 158 0.44 8.46 0.22
N GLY A 159 0.68 8.55 -1.08
CA GLY A 159 1.94 8.16 -1.70
C GLY A 159 3.06 9.13 -1.36
N TYR A 160 2.77 10.43 -1.24
CA TYR A 160 3.79 11.38 -0.80
C TYR A 160 4.17 11.12 0.66
N GLY A 161 3.20 11.01 1.56
CA GLY A 161 3.47 10.80 2.97
C GLY A 161 4.03 9.43 3.31
N THR A 162 3.62 8.38 2.61
CA THR A 162 4.14 7.03 2.85
C THR A 162 5.49 6.81 2.19
N LEU A 163 5.56 6.89 0.86
CA LEU A 163 6.74 6.44 0.12
C LEU A 163 7.86 7.49 0.08
N LEU A 164 7.54 8.77 -0.05
CA LEU A 164 8.59 9.78 -0.05
C LEU A 164 9.18 9.97 1.33
N LEU A 165 8.39 9.90 2.41
CA LEU A 165 8.95 9.97 3.76
C LEU A 165 9.93 8.82 4.00
N PHE A 166 9.55 7.60 3.63
CA PHE A 166 10.46 6.45 3.62
C PHE A 166 11.73 6.75 2.82
N THR A 167 11.59 7.25 1.60
CA THR A 167 12.73 7.55 0.72
C THR A 167 13.65 8.60 1.34
N TRP A 168 13.09 9.66 1.94
CA TRP A 168 13.86 10.69 2.63
C TRP A 168 14.59 10.15 3.86
N CYS A 169 13.96 9.29 4.65
CA CYS A 169 14.61 8.60 5.76
C CYS A 169 15.84 7.80 5.30
N ILE A 170 15.71 7.04 4.21
CA ILE A 170 16.81 6.26 3.64
C ILE A 170 17.91 7.15 3.06
N LEU A 171 17.56 8.20 2.30
CA LEU A 171 18.53 9.08 1.66
C LEU A 171 19.31 9.91 2.69
N LEU A 172 18.62 10.54 3.64
CA LEU A 172 19.26 11.35 4.69
C LEU A 172 20.02 10.48 5.68
N GLY A 173 19.46 9.33 6.07
CA GLY A 173 20.11 8.38 6.96
C GLY A 173 21.35 7.79 6.30
N GLY A 174 21.23 7.30 5.06
CA GLY A 174 22.35 6.74 4.31
C GLY A 174 23.46 7.77 4.04
N ALA A 175 23.11 8.98 3.59
CA ALA A 175 24.08 10.05 3.41
C ALA A 175 24.76 10.44 4.74
N GLY A 176 23.98 10.57 5.82
CA GLY A 176 24.47 10.83 7.16
C GLY A 176 25.44 9.77 7.65
N SER A 177 25.13 8.48 7.44
CA SER A 177 26.02 7.37 7.78
C SER A 177 27.33 7.43 7.01
N LEU A 178 27.29 7.80 5.71
CA LEU A 178 28.49 7.93 4.89
C LEU A 178 29.42 9.05 5.35
N VAL A 179 28.87 10.14 5.90
CA VAL A 179 29.67 11.28 6.42
C VAL A 179 29.94 11.20 7.93
N GLY A 180 29.54 10.11 8.59
CA GLY A 180 29.79 9.89 10.02
C GLY A 180 28.91 10.72 10.96
N VAL A 181 27.72 11.15 10.53
CA VAL A 181 26.74 11.81 11.41
C VAL A 181 26.24 10.81 12.46
N PRO A 182 26.36 11.11 13.77
CA PRO A 182 25.82 10.26 14.82
C PRO A 182 24.32 10.00 14.64
N HIS A 183 23.88 8.77 14.87
CA HIS A 183 22.46 8.35 14.81
C HIS A 183 21.79 8.43 13.43
N ALA A 184 22.56 8.51 12.35
CA ALA A 184 22.00 8.49 11.00
C ALA A 184 21.36 7.13 10.63
N ASP A 185 21.86 6.05 11.23
CA ASP A 185 21.28 4.70 11.20
C ASP A 185 19.86 4.64 11.80
N ALA A 186 19.60 5.35 12.89
CA ALA A 186 18.26 5.44 13.48
C ALA A 186 17.22 6.01 12.50
N LEU A 187 17.64 6.89 11.59
CA LEU A 187 16.74 7.43 10.56
C LEU A 187 16.41 6.38 9.49
N ILE A 188 17.37 5.52 9.14
CA ILE A 188 17.15 4.38 8.24
C ILE A 188 16.17 3.40 8.88
N GLU A 189 16.37 3.08 10.16
CA GLU A 189 15.47 2.20 10.93
C GLU A 189 14.06 2.78 11.03
N LEU A 190 13.93 4.07 11.30
CA LEU A 190 12.64 4.76 11.31
C LEU A 190 11.93 4.66 9.95
N GLY A 191 12.67 4.80 8.85
CA GLY A 191 12.17 4.56 7.50
C GLY A 191 11.65 3.13 7.34
N GLY A 192 12.42 2.14 7.80
CA GLY A 192 12.02 0.73 7.78
C GLY A 192 10.72 0.46 8.55
N VAL A 193 10.61 1.00 9.78
CA VAL A 193 9.38 0.89 10.58
C VAL A 193 8.21 1.59 9.88
N TRP A 194 8.43 2.80 9.34
CA TRP A 194 7.41 3.58 8.66
C TRP A 194 6.82 2.84 7.46
N ILE A 195 7.66 2.26 6.59
CA ILE A 195 7.17 1.55 5.40
C ILE A 195 6.45 0.25 5.78
N LEU A 196 6.87 -0.44 6.85
CA LEU A 196 6.17 -1.63 7.36
C LEU A 196 4.78 -1.29 7.93
N LEU A 197 4.69 -0.21 8.73
CA LEU A 197 3.41 0.27 9.25
C LEU A 197 2.48 0.73 8.11
N GLY A 198 3.03 1.44 7.13
CA GLY A 198 2.32 1.82 5.90
C GLY A 198 1.79 0.58 5.17
N GLN A 199 2.61 -0.46 5.03
CA GLN A 199 2.23 -1.70 4.36
C GLN A 199 1.09 -2.46 5.08
N VAL A 200 1.13 -2.54 6.42
CA VAL A 200 0.04 -3.12 7.22
C VAL A 200 -1.24 -2.29 7.06
N ASN A 201 -1.12 -0.96 7.10
CA ASN A 201 -2.26 -0.06 6.96
C ASN A 201 -2.89 -0.15 5.57
N LEU A 202 -2.07 -0.21 4.51
CA LEU A 202 -2.51 -0.42 3.14
C LEU A 202 -3.35 -1.70 3.02
N TYR A 203 -2.90 -2.81 3.63
CA TYR A 203 -3.65 -4.06 3.60
C TYR A 203 -4.99 -3.97 4.33
N LYS A 204 -5.06 -3.24 5.45
CA LYS A 204 -6.34 -2.99 6.13
C LYS A 204 -7.30 -2.17 5.26
N ARG A 205 -6.82 -1.09 4.66
CA ARG A 205 -7.61 -0.21 3.79
C ARG A 205 -8.14 -0.96 2.57
N VAL A 206 -7.32 -1.80 1.95
CA VAL A 206 -7.76 -2.66 0.84
C VAL A 206 -8.81 -3.66 1.32
N ASN A 207 -8.64 -4.29 2.49
CA ASN A 207 -9.65 -5.19 3.04
C ASN A 207 -10.99 -4.48 3.29
N GLU A 208 -10.95 -3.28 3.86
CA GLU A 208 -12.13 -2.46 4.13
C GLU A 208 -12.88 -2.16 2.83
N LEU A 209 -12.18 -1.71 1.79
CA LEU A 209 -12.78 -1.45 0.47
C LEU A 209 -13.43 -2.69 -0.15
N LEU A 210 -12.77 -3.85 -0.07
CA LEU A 210 -13.33 -5.08 -0.62
C LEU A 210 -14.51 -5.62 0.21
N ALA A 211 -14.52 -5.42 1.52
CA ALA A 211 -15.62 -5.84 2.39
C ALA A 211 -16.91 -5.04 2.17
N GLU A 212 -16.83 -3.85 1.56
CA GLU A 212 -17.99 -3.04 1.20
C GLU A 212 -18.71 -3.53 -0.05
N LEU A 213 -18.05 -4.32 -0.91
CA LEU A 213 -18.68 -4.89 -2.09
C LEU A 213 -19.70 -5.98 -1.70
N PRO A 214 -20.80 -6.15 -2.45
CA PRO A 214 -21.79 -7.20 -2.17
C PRO A 214 -21.15 -8.60 -2.14
N GLY A 215 -21.16 -9.25 -0.97
CA GLY A 215 -20.52 -10.57 -0.77
C GLY A 215 -19.00 -10.52 -0.67
N GLY A 216 -18.41 -9.34 -0.47
CA GLY A 216 -16.98 -9.16 -0.30
C GLY A 216 -16.46 -9.68 1.04
N GLU A 217 -15.36 -10.43 1.00
CA GLU A 217 -14.60 -10.81 2.18
C GLU A 217 -13.21 -10.16 2.15
N PRO A 218 -12.60 -9.86 3.32
CA PRO A 218 -11.22 -9.39 3.41
C PRO A 218 -10.24 -10.38 2.74
N PRO A 219 -9.62 -10.03 1.60
CA PRO A 219 -8.80 -10.98 0.86
C PRO A 219 -7.41 -11.21 1.47
N VAL A 220 -6.93 -10.30 2.33
CA VAL A 220 -5.57 -10.34 2.85
C VAL A 220 -5.51 -10.37 4.38
N HIS A 221 -4.59 -11.16 4.92
CA HIS A 221 -4.25 -11.07 6.34
C HIS A 221 -3.22 -9.96 6.55
N ALA A 222 -3.67 -8.77 6.95
CA ALA A 222 -2.81 -7.58 7.03
C ALA A 222 -1.52 -7.78 7.85
N TRP A 223 -1.56 -8.59 8.90
CA TRP A 223 -0.40 -8.90 9.74
C TRP A 223 0.66 -9.77 9.04
N TRP A 224 0.32 -10.44 7.93
CA TRP A 224 1.29 -11.20 7.12
C TRP A 224 2.33 -10.29 6.45
N ALA A 225 2.10 -8.98 6.39
CA ALA A 225 3.13 -8.01 6.00
C ALA A 225 4.41 -8.09 6.87
N LEU A 226 4.28 -8.59 8.10
CA LEU A 226 5.37 -8.71 9.07
C LEU A 226 6.10 -10.06 9.00
N LEU A 227 5.59 -10.99 8.19
CA LEU A 227 6.20 -12.32 8.05
C LEU A 227 7.40 -12.26 7.10
N PRO A 228 8.39 -13.14 7.29
CA PRO A 228 9.52 -13.20 6.37
C PRO A 228 9.08 -13.70 4.98
N PRO A 229 9.86 -13.38 3.93
CA PRO A 229 9.71 -14.00 2.63
C PRO A 229 9.65 -15.52 2.71
N PRO A 230 8.76 -16.18 1.95
CA PRO A 230 7.94 -15.63 0.85
C PRO A 230 6.54 -15.13 1.24
N LEU A 231 6.14 -15.15 2.51
CA LEU A 231 4.74 -14.92 2.91
C LEU A 231 4.28 -13.47 2.75
N ASP A 232 5.17 -12.51 2.97
CA ASP A 232 4.95 -11.08 2.69
C ASP A 232 4.70 -10.81 1.20
N VAL A 233 5.43 -11.50 0.32
CA VAL A 233 5.27 -11.42 -1.13
C VAL A 233 3.91 -11.98 -1.55
N VAL A 234 3.49 -13.13 -1.00
CA VAL A 234 2.19 -13.73 -1.29
C VAL A 234 1.06 -12.75 -0.97
N VAL A 235 1.06 -12.17 0.23
CA VAL A 235 0.00 -11.21 0.61
C VAL A 235 0.05 -9.93 -0.22
N GLY A 236 1.24 -9.49 -0.64
CA GLY A 236 1.40 -8.36 -1.55
C GLY A 236 0.82 -8.62 -2.94
N LEU A 237 1.04 -9.80 -3.51
CA LEU A 237 0.48 -10.19 -4.81
C LEU A 237 -1.05 -10.30 -4.75
N ARG A 238 -1.59 -10.87 -3.66
CA ARG A 238 -3.04 -10.90 -3.41
C ARG A 238 -3.60 -9.48 -3.36
N GLN A 239 -2.97 -8.58 -2.60
CA GLN A 239 -3.40 -7.18 -2.53
C GLN A 239 -3.45 -6.51 -3.91
N VAL A 240 -2.44 -6.72 -4.75
CA VAL A 240 -2.40 -6.15 -6.12
C VAL A 240 -3.55 -6.68 -6.96
N HIS A 241 -3.80 -8.00 -6.94
CA HIS A 241 -4.88 -8.62 -7.70
C HIS A 241 -6.26 -8.09 -7.30
N PHE A 242 -6.58 -8.14 -6.00
CA PHE A 242 -7.90 -7.75 -5.50
C PHE A 242 -8.16 -6.24 -5.65
N LEU A 243 -7.14 -5.40 -5.45
CA LEU A 243 -7.28 -3.97 -5.68
C LEU A 243 -7.46 -3.65 -7.17
N ALA A 244 -6.74 -4.34 -8.07
CA ALA A 244 -6.94 -4.17 -9.50
C ALA A 244 -8.35 -4.55 -9.94
N LYS A 245 -8.89 -5.64 -9.38
CA LYS A 245 -10.27 -6.09 -9.64
C LYS A 245 -11.31 -5.09 -9.12
N TYR A 246 -11.12 -4.61 -7.89
CA TYR A 246 -11.96 -3.56 -7.29
C TYR A 246 -12.03 -2.33 -8.20
N TRP A 247 -10.88 -1.83 -8.66
CA TRP A 247 -10.85 -0.64 -9.51
C TRP A 247 -11.46 -0.86 -10.90
N ALA A 248 -11.31 -2.05 -11.48
CA ALA A 248 -11.98 -2.38 -12.73
C ALA A 248 -13.51 -2.33 -12.56
N GLU A 249 -14.02 -2.89 -11.46
CA GLU A 249 -15.45 -2.89 -11.14
C GLU A 249 -15.99 -1.47 -10.93
N ILE A 250 -15.31 -0.65 -10.10
CA ILE A 250 -15.73 0.73 -9.83
C ILE A 250 -15.70 1.60 -11.10
N ARG A 251 -14.77 1.37 -12.01
CA ARG A 251 -14.70 2.08 -13.30
C ARG A 251 -15.69 1.57 -14.33
N GLY A 252 -16.32 0.42 -14.11
CA GLY A 252 -17.12 -0.27 -15.12
C GLY A 252 -16.27 -0.81 -16.28
N ASP A 253 -14.96 -0.98 -16.06
CA ASP A 253 -14.03 -1.55 -17.03
C ASP A 253 -14.23 -3.08 -17.07
N GLU A 254 -14.13 -3.68 -18.26
CA GLU A 254 -14.13 -5.14 -18.39
C GLU A 254 -12.88 -5.72 -17.70
N TRP A 255 -13.08 -6.68 -16.79
CA TRP A 255 -11.98 -7.34 -16.10
C TRP A 255 -11.08 -8.10 -17.08
N GLN A 256 -9.93 -7.49 -17.39
CA GLN A 256 -8.88 -8.08 -18.20
C GLN A 256 -8.10 -9.08 -17.35
N LYS A 257 -8.68 -10.28 -17.21
CA LYS A 257 -8.14 -11.48 -16.56
C LYS A 257 -6.68 -11.40 -16.12
N ASP A 258 -6.40 -11.68 -14.85
CA ASP A 258 -5.03 -11.69 -14.34
C ASP A 258 -4.41 -13.09 -14.50
N VAL A 259 -3.76 -13.35 -15.64
CA VAL A 259 -3.18 -14.67 -15.97
C VAL A 259 -2.23 -15.17 -14.88
N VAL A 260 -1.46 -14.28 -14.24
CA VAL A 260 -0.55 -14.68 -13.16
C VAL A 260 -1.34 -15.14 -11.95
N ALA A 261 -2.37 -14.41 -11.54
CA ALA A 261 -3.14 -14.71 -10.34
C ALA A 261 -4.16 -15.85 -10.54
N GLU A 262 -4.75 -15.98 -11.73
CA GLU A 262 -5.87 -16.87 -12.00
C GLU A 262 -5.46 -18.14 -12.75
N GLU A 263 -4.37 -18.10 -13.52
CA GLU A 263 -3.88 -19.25 -14.26
C GLU A 263 -2.65 -19.86 -13.64
N TYR A 264 -1.59 -19.08 -13.42
CA TYR A 264 -0.31 -19.63 -12.97
C TYR A 264 -0.24 -19.90 -11.48
N PHE A 265 -0.81 -19.03 -10.65
CA PHE A 265 -0.75 -19.12 -9.19
C PHE A 265 -2.13 -18.85 -8.55
N PRO A 266 -3.09 -19.79 -8.64
CA PRO A 266 -4.49 -19.57 -8.25
C PRO A 266 -4.70 -19.17 -6.77
N PHE A 267 -3.73 -19.48 -5.90
CA PHE A 267 -3.74 -19.00 -4.52
C PHE A 267 -3.73 -17.46 -4.41
N ILE A 268 -3.33 -16.72 -5.44
CA ILE A 268 -3.36 -15.26 -5.45
C ILE A 268 -4.80 -14.75 -5.60
N SER A 269 -5.59 -15.37 -6.47
CA SER A 269 -6.99 -14.97 -6.72
C SER A 269 -8.01 -15.65 -5.82
N ALA A 270 -7.59 -16.62 -4.99
CA ALA A 270 -8.50 -17.33 -4.07
C ALA A 270 -9.21 -16.33 -3.13
N PRO A 271 -10.54 -16.38 -2.95
CA PRO A 271 -11.28 -15.41 -2.12
C PRO A 271 -10.73 -15.31 -0.69
N ARG A 272 -10.43 -16.48 -0.10
CA ARG A 272 -9.83 -16.59 1.23
C ARG A 272 -8.62 -17.50 1.17
N PHE A 273 -7.54 -17.13 1.86
CA PHE A 273 -6.29 -17.86 1.82
C PHE A 273 -5.74 -18.09 3.23
N THR A 274 -5.74 -19.34 3.67
CA THR A 274 -5.01 -19.76 4.87
C THR A 274 -3.88 -20.71 4.48
N LEU A 275 -2.83 -20.79 5.30
CA LEU A 275 -1.75 -21.75 5.08
C LEU A 275 -2.24 -23.20 5.12
N LYS A 276 -3.30 -23.48 5.91
CA LYS A 276 -3.94 -24.79 5.94
C LYS A 276 -4.66 -25.09 4.63
N THR A 277 -5.47 -24.17 4.13
CA THR A 277 -6.13 -24.30 2.82
C THR A 277 -5.10 -24.49 1.71
N PHE A 278 -4.02 -23.71 1.72
CA PHE A 278 -2.95 -23.87 0.75
C PHE A 278 -2.34 -25.27 0.82
N ALA A 279 -1.91 -25.72 2.00
CA ALA A 279 -1.32 -27.05 2.15
C ALA A 279 -2.27 -28.18 1.76
N ARG A 280 -3.59 -28.00 1.98
CA ARG A 280 -4.63 -28.99 1.70
C ARG A 280 -5.03 -29.08 0.23
N THR A 281 -4.97 -27.98 -0.50
CA THR A 281 -5.62 -27.85 -1.82
C THR A 281 -4.54 -27.59 -2.89
N PRO A 282 -3.95 -28.65 -3.49
CA PRO A 282 -2.94 -28.52 -4.52
C PRO A 282 -3.40 -27.73 -5.74
N SER A 283 -4.70 -27.73 -6.05
CA SER A 283 -5.27 -26.93 -7.15
C SER A 283 -5.06 -25.43 -7.01
N LEU A 284 -4.72 -24.95 -5.80
CA LEU A 284 -4.34 -23.56 -5.56
C LEU A 284 -2.86 -23.27 -5.81
N TRP A 285 -1.99 -24.28 -5.91
CA TRP A 285 -0.54 -24.06 -5.96
C TRP A 285 -0.09 -23.47 -7.28
N PHE A 286 -0.41 -24.17 -8.37
CA PHE A 286 0.05 -23.83 -9.70
C PHE A 286 -1.02 -24.13 -10.75
N GLY A 287 -0.89 -23.51 -11.93
CA GLY A 287 -1.81 -23.77 -13.04
C GLY A 287 -1.88 -25.24 -13.48
N PHE A 288 -0.79 -25.98 -13.36
CA PHE A 288 -0.74 -27.39 -13.76
C PHE A 288 -1.30 -28.36 -12.70
N THR A 289 -1.58 -27.88 -11.48
CA THR A 289 -2.18 -28.69 -10.40
C THR A 289 -3.68 -28.48 -10.27
N LYS A 290 -4.31 -27.68 -11.15
CA LYS A 290 -5.74 -27.30 -11.07
C LYS A 290 -6.71 -28.48 -10.97
N ASP A 291 -6.39 -29.59 -11.62
CA ASP A 291 -7.24 -30.78 -11.64
C ASP A 291 -6.94 -31.77 -10.48
N TRP A 292 -6.02 -31.41 -9.58
CA TRP A 292 -5.65 -32.28 -8.46
C TRP A 292 -6.69 -32.18 -7.34
N GLY A 293 -7.07 -33.33 -6.79
CA GLY A 293 -7.97 -33.38 -5.63
C GLY A 293 -7.30 -32.89 -4.34
N ASP A 294 -8.12 -32.50 -3.38
CA ASP A 294 -7.67 -32.12 -2.05
C ASP A 294 -7.00 -33.29 -1.32
N PHE A 295 -6.03 -32.97 -0.48
CA PHE A 295 -5.49 -33.92 0.47
C PHE A 295 -6.46 -34.11 1.64
N ASP A 296 -6.92 -35.35 1.86
CA ASP A 296 -7.76 -35.72 3.00
C ASP A 296 -6.89 -36.09 4.21
N VAL A 297 -6.31 -35.07 4.85
CA VAL A 297 -5.51 -35.23 6.07
C VAL A 297 -6.21 -34.50 7.21
N ASP A 298 -6.52 -35.20 8.30
CA ASP A 298 -7.31 -34.65 9.41
C ASP A 298 -6.71 -33.38 10.03
N PHE A 299 -5.38 -33.29 10.08
CA PHE A 299 -4.66 -32.10 10.57
C PHE A 299 -4.89 -30.84 9.70
N LEU A 300 -5.23 -31.02 8.43
CA LEU A 300 -5.45 -29.95 7.46
C LEU A 300 -6.94 -29.55 7.32
N LYS A 301 -7.84 -30.20 8.05
CA LYS A 301 -9.25 -29.82 8.09
C LYS A 301 -9.39 -28.53 8.90
N GLU A 302 -10.07 -27.53 8.32
CA GLU A 302 -10.48 -26.35 9.08
C GLU A 302 -11.65 -26.77 9.99
N GLU A 303 -11.60 -26.38 11.27
CA GLU A 303 -12.74 -26.51 12.15
C GLU A 303 -13.86 -25.64 11.58
N ALA A 304 -15.03 -26.25 11.30
CA ALA A 304 -16.18 -25.51 10.81
C ALA A 304 -16.46 -24.33 11.77
N ALA A 305 -16.54 -23.12 11.22
CA ALA A 305 -16.94 -21.96 12.00
C ALA A 305 -18.26 -22.29 12.72
N PRO A 306 -18.41 -21.98 14.02
CA PRO A 306 -19.65 -22.22 14.72
C PRO A 306 -20.76 -21.50 13.94
N SER A 307 -21.73 -22.27 13.46
CA SER A 307 -22.96 -21.75 12.90
C SER A 307 -23.55 -20.77 13.91
N GLN A 308 -23.63 -19.50 13.54
CA GLN A 308 -24.39 -18.53 14.31
C GLN A 308 -25.86 -18.92 14.17
N GLU A 309 -26.37 -19.63 15.19
CA GLU A 309 -27.80 -19.74 15.48
C GLU A 309 -28.34 -18.42 16.05
#